data_AF-A0A971WGY3-F1
#
_entry.id   AF-A0A971WGY3-F1
#
_cell.length_a   1.000
_cell.length_b   1.000
_cell.length_c   1.000
_cell.angle_alpha   90.00
_cell.angle_beta   90.00
_cell.angle_gamma   90.00
#
_symmetry.space_group_name_H-M   'P 1'
#
loop_
_entity.id
_entity.type
_entity.pdbx_description
1 polymer ?
#
loop_
_entity_poly.entity_id
_entity_poly.type
_entity_poly.pdbx_seq_one_letter_code
_entity_poly.pdbx_strand_id
1 'polypeptide(L)'
;MGLDIVLIDFYRRLVENYPVISIEDGLAEEDWEGWKKLTFALGDKVQLVGDDLFVTNKERLLRGIREKCCNSILIKLNQIGTLTETLETIEIAKRAGYTSVISHRSGETEDSTIADLAVGCNAGQIKTGSLCRSERTAKYNQLLRIEEELDNAAIFRGKEVFKVSGY
;
A
#
# COMPACT_ATOMS: atom_id res chain seq x y z
N MET A 1 -26.96 14.92 -5.25
CA MET A 1 -25.55 14.58 -5.60
C MET A 1 -25.03 13.72 -4.47
N GLY A 2 -24.51 12.53 -4.74
CA GLY A 2 -23.98 11.65 -3.69
C GLY A 2 -22.74 12.24 -3.03
N LEU A 3 -22.52 11.94 -1.74
CA LEU A 3 -21.36 12.41 -0.97
C LEU A 3 -20.03 11.91 -1.57
N ASP A 4 -20.05 10.73 -2.18
CA ASP A 4 -18.94 10.13 -2.93
C ASP A 4 -18.42 11.05 -4.04
N ILE A 5 -19.32 11.65 -4.83
CA ILE A 5 -18.96 12.54 -5.94
C ILE A 5 -18.23 13.80 -5.44
N VAL A 6 -18.69 14.35 -4.31
CA VAL A 6 -18.08 15.55 -3.72
C VAL A 6 -16.67 15.26 -3.21
N LEU A 7 -16.48 14.11 -2.57
CA LEU A 7 -15.19 13.73 -2.01
C LEU A 7 -14.17 13.33 -3.09
N ILE A 8 -14.61 12.63 -4.15
CA ILE A 8 -13.76 12.32 -5.30
C ILE A 8 -13.30 13.61 -6.00
N ASP A 9 -14.18 14.60 -6.18
CA ASP A 9 -13.79 15.89 -6.76
C ASP A 9 -12.78 16.64 -5.87
N PHE A 10 -12.94 16.56 -4.55
CA PHE A 10 -11.96 17.11 -3.61
C PHE A 10 -10.58 16.46 -3.79
N TYR A 11 -10.49 15.13 -3.85
CA TYR A 11 -9.21 14.45 -4.10
C TYR A 11 -8.63 14.79 -5.47
N ARG A 12 -9.45 14.89 -6.51
CA ARG A 12 -9.01 15.33 -7.84
C ARG A 12 -8.34 16.69 -7.77
N ARG A 13 -8.97 17.65 -7.08
CA ARG A 13 -8.40 18.99 -6.90
C ARG A 13 -7.10 18.95 -6.09
N LEU A 14 -6.97 18.08 -5.08
CA LEU A 14 -5.70 17.92 -4.36
C LEU A 14 -4.59 17.40 -5.27
N VAL A 15 -4.86 16.35 -6.06
CA VAL A 15 -3.88 15.78 -7.01
C VAL A 15 -3.51 16.77 -8.11
N GLU A 16 -4.43 17.63 -8.54
CA GLU A 16 -4.15 18.68 -9.53
C GLU A 16 -3.28 19.82 -8.98
N ASN A 17 -3.38 20.13 -7.69
CA ASN A 17 -2.70 21.29 -7.07
C ASN A 17 -1.43 20.91 -6.29
N TYR A 18 -1.26 19.64 -5.93
CA TYR A 18 -0.14 19.17 -5.10
C TYR A 18 0.42 17.86 -5.67
N PRO A 19 1.72 17.56 -5.46
CA PRO A 19 2.35 16.34 -5.96
C PRO A 19 1.97 15.10 -5.12
N VAL A 20 0.67 14.85 -4.95
CA VAL A 20 0.14 13.68 -4.24
C VAL A 20 0.27 12.46 -5.14
N ILE A 21 1.09 11.49 -4.72
CA ILE A 21 1.35 10.25 -5.48
C ILE A 21 0.58 9.04 -4.94
N SER A 22 0.07 9.11 -3.71
CA SER A 22 -0.67 8.02 -3.07
C SER A 22 -1.76 8.56 -2.15
N ILE A 23 -2.92 7.90 -2.15
CA ILE A 23 -4.06 8.13 -1.27
C ILE A 23 -4.46 6.77 -0.69
N GLU A 24 -4.55 6.71 0.65
CA GLU A 24 -5.01 5.54 1.39
C GLU A 24 -6.40 5.82 1.97
N ASP A 25 -7.30 4.84 1.89
CA ASP A 25 -8.66 4.89 2.43
C ASP A 25 -9.42 6.19 2.12
N GLY A 26 -9.42 6.58 0.85
CA GLY A 26 -10.14 7.77 0.38
C GLY A 26 -11.67 7.67 0.51
N LEU A 27 -12.21 6.45 0.62
CA LEU A 27 -13.64 6.21 0.80
C LEU A 27 -13.86 5.15 1.87
N ALA A 28 -15.08 5.10 2.40
CA ALA A 28 -15.45 4.13 3.43
C ALA A 28 -15.25 2.68 2.96
N GLU A 29 -14.94 1.80 3.90
CA GLU A 29 -14.61 0.38 3.67
C GLU A 29 -15.70 -0.44 2.95
N GLU A 30 -16.98 -0.03 3.03
CA GLU A 30 -18.09 -0.68 2.34
C GLU A 30 -18.63 0.10 1.13
N ASP A 31 -18.03 1.24 0.77
CA ASP A 31 -18.42 2.03 -0.40
C ASP A 31 -17.75 1.52 -1.69
N TRP A 32 -18.04 0.28 -2.06
CA TRP A 32 -17.45 -0.37 -3.24
C TRP A 32 -17.75 0.37 -4.54
N GLU A 33 -18.96 0.93 -4.69
CA GLU A 33 -19.33 1.73 -5.86
C GLU A 33 -18.57 3.06 -5.90
N GLY A 34 -18.39 3.72 -4.76
CA GLY A 34 -17.53 4.89 -4.67
C GLY A 34 -16.09 4.57 -5.03
N TRP A 35 -15.53 3.46 -4.54
CA TRP A 35 -14.16 3.04 -4.87
C TRP A 35 -13.97 2.78 -6.36
N LYS A 36 -14.96 2.20 -7.06
CA LYS A 36 -14.93 2.09 -8.53
C LYS A 36 -14.83 3.45 -9.20
N LYS A 37 -15.66 4.41 -8.77
CA LYS A 37 -15.67 5.77 -9.31
C LYS A 37 -14.35 6.50 -9.03
N LEU A 38 -13.82 6.38 -7.81
CA LEU A 38 -12.53 6.96 -7.43
C LEU A 38 -11.39 6.38 -8.27
N THR A 39 -11.39 5.06 -8.46
CA THR A 39 -10.38 4.37 -9.27
C THR A 39 -10.49 4.75 -10.74
N PHE A 40 -11.70 4.83 -11.28
CA PHE A 40 -11.92 5.32 -12.64
C PHE A 40 -11.46 6.78 -12.82
N ALA A 41 -11.69 7.64 -11.83
CA ALA A 41 -11.35 9.05 -11.92
C ALA A 41 -9.85 9.33 -11.76
N LEU A 42 -9.16 8.61 -10.86
CA LEU A 42 -7.80 8.96 -10.42
C LEU A 42 -6.78 7.82 -10.47
N GLY A 43 -7.20 6.56 -10.65
CA GLY A 43 -6.33 5.38 -10.55
C GLY A 43 -5.18 5.33 -11.56
N ASP A 44 -5.29 6.07 -12.67
CA ASP A 44 -4.21 6.22 -13.64
C ASP A 44 -3.17 7.27 -13.22
N LYS A 45 -3.45 8.16 -12.26
CA LYS A 45 -2.57 9.28 -11.86
C LYS A 45 -2.00 9.13 -10.45
N VAL A 46 -2.72 8.44 -9.58
CA VAL A 46 -2.37 8.31 -8.16
C VAL A 46 -2.52 6.87 -7.71
N GLN A 47 -1.64 6.43 -6.82
CA GLN A 47 -1.80 5.15 -6.14
C GLN A 47 -3.00 5.25 -5.19
N LEU A 48 -3.91 4.29 -5.27
CA LEU A 48 -5.08 4.18 -4.41
C LEU A 48 -4.91 2.92 -3.57
N VAL A 49 -4.62 3.11 -2.29
CA VAL A 49 -4.33 2.05 -1.33
C VAL A 49 -5.60 1.73 -0.54
N GLY A 50 -6.07 0.49 -0.65
CA GLY A 50 -7.09 -0.04 0.25
C GLY A 50 -6.44 -0.64 1.49
N ASP A 51 -6.69 -0.05 2.66
CA ASP A 51 -6.36 -0.59 3.97
C ASP A 51 -7.62 -1.18 4.60
N ASP A 52 -8.54 -0.37 5.10
CA ASP A 52 -9.81 -0.83 5.69
C ASP A 52 -10.73 -1.47 4.63
N LEU A 53 -10.62 -1.07 3.36
CA LEU A 53 -11.36 -1.72 2.27
C LEU A 53 -10.98 -3.20 2.12
N PHE A 54 -9.70 -3.55 2.29
CA PHE A 54 -9.22 -4.91 2.03
C PHE A 54 -8.91 -5.69 3.31
N VAL A 55 -8.56 -5.03 4.41
CA VAL A 55 -8.17 -5.62 5.71
C VAL A 55 -7.18 -6.79 5.59
N THR A 56 -6.24 -6.68 4.65
CA THR A 56 -5.31 -7.77 4.28
C THR A 56 -6.04 -9.10 3.99
N ASN A 57 -7.30 -9.07 3.51
CA ASN A 57 -8.12 -10.26 3.28
C ASN A 57 -8.16 -10.61 1.79
N LYS A 58 -7.78 -11.85 1.45
CA LYS A 58 -7.71 -12.30 0.05
C LYS A 58 -9.04 -12.23 -0.71
N GLU A 59 -10.17 -12.53 -0.08
CA GLU A 59 -11.47 -12.52 -0.75
C GLU A 59 -11.91 -11.10 -1.10
N ARG A 60 -11.66 -10.14 -0.20
CA ARG A 60 -11.91 -8.71 -0.44
C ARG A 60 -10.97 -8.15 -1.50
N LEU A 61 -9.69 -8.53 -1.47
CA LEU A 61 -8.73 -8.17 -2.52
C LEU A 61 -9.17 -8.71 -3.90
N LEU A 62 -9.54 -9.99 -3.98
CA LEU A 62 -10.04 -10.61 -5.21
C LEU A 62 -11.30 -9.91 -5.72
N ARG A 63 -12.20 -9.50 -4.83
CA ARG A 63 -13.34 -8.66 -5.19
C ARG A 63 -12.90 -7.32 -5.76
N GLY A 64 -12.00 -6.60 -5.09
CA GLY A 64 -11.46 -5.32 -5.56
C GLY A 64 -10.84 -5.43 -6.95
N ILE A 65 -10.06 -6.47 -7.21
CA ILE A 65 -9.46 -6.74 -8.53
C ILE A 65 -10.55 -6.94 -9.59
N ARG A 66 -11.56 -7.78 -9.32
CA ARG A 66 -12.67 -8.03 -10.27
C ARG A 66 -13.48 -6.77 -10.55
N GLU A 67 -13.69 -5.96 -9.52
CA GLU A 67 -14.50 -4.74 -9.57
C GLU A 67 -13.72 -3.51 -10.01
N LYS A 68 -12.39 -3.62 -10.19
CA LYS A 68 -11.47 -2.51 -10.49
C LYS A 68 -11.50 -1.41 -9.42
N CYS A 69 -11.49 -1.81 -8.16
CA CYS A 69 -11.34 -0.92 -7.01
C CYS A 69 -9.89 -0.88 -6.56
N CYS A 70 -9.36 0.32 -6.32
CA CYS A 70 -7.97 0.58 -5.94
C CYS A 70 -6.97 0.12 -7.02
N ASN A 71 -5.69 0.38 -6.78
CA ASN A 71 -4.57 -0.21 -7.52
C ASN A 71 -3.42 -0.64 -6.59
N SER A 72 -3.66 -0.59 -5.28
CA SER A 72 -2.72 -0.96 -4.23
C SER A 72 -3.45 -1.49 -3.01
N ILE A 73 -2.77 -2.33 -2.23
CA ILE A 73 -3.24 -2.86 -0.95
C ILE A 73 -2.23 -2.54 0.17
N LEU A 74 -2.73 -2.15 1.34
CA LEU A 74 -1.92 -2.09 2.56
C LEU A 74 -1.90 -3.47 3.23
N ILE A 75 -0.71 -3.99 3.52
CA ILE A 75 -0.51 -5.31 4.10
C ILE A 75 -0.13 -5.17 5.57
N LYS A 76 -0.99 -5.69 6.47
CA LYS A 76 -0.75 -5.77 7.90
C LYS A 76 -0.73 -7.24 8.32
N LEU A 77 0.43 -7.77 8.67
CA LEU A 77 0.64 -9.21 8.95
C LEU A 77 -0.36 -9.77 9.96
N ASN A 78 -0.62 -9.01 11.02
CA ASN A 78 -1.51 -9.43 12.10
C ASN A 78 -3.01 -9.29 11.80
N GLN A 79 -3.42 -8.84 10.60
CA GLN A 79 -4.82 -8.90 10.17
C GLN A 79 -5.19 -10.25 9.55
N ILE A 80 -4.25 -10.93 8.89
CA ILE A 80 -4.51 -12.22 8.20
C ILE A 80 -3.98 -13.44 8.98
N GLY A 81 -3.20 -13.22 10.04
CA GLY A 81 -2.90 -14.23 11.05
C GLY A 81 -1.59 -15.00 10.81
N THR A 82 -1.30 -15.42 9.58
CA THR A 82 -0.06 -16.16 9.28
C THR A 82 0.80 -15.51 8.19
N LEU A 83 2.10 -15.85 8.21
CA LEU A 83 3.04 -15.41 7.17
C LEU A 83 2.68 -16.01 5.80
N THR A 84 2.26 -17.27 5.74
CA THR A 84 1.86 -17.92 4.49
C THR A 84 0.68 -17.20 3.82
N GLU A 85 -0.35 -16.86 4.58
CA GLU A 85 -1.52 -16.15 4.05
C GLU A 85 -1.17 -14.70 3.67
N THR A 86 -0.22 -14.08 4.38
CA THR A 86 0.34 -12.77 4.02
C THR A 86 1.03 -12.84 2.66
N LEU A 87 1.90 -13.83 2.45
CA LEU A 87 2.62 -14.05 1.18
C LEU A 87 1.65 -14.37 0.04
N GLU A 88 0.62 -15.20 0.29
CA GLU A 88 -0.43 -15.49 -0.69
C GLU A 88 -1.14 -14.21 -1.15
N THR A 89 -1.50 -13.34 -0.20
CA THR A 89 -2.19 -12.07 -0.48
C THR A 89 -1.29 -11.10 -1.27
N ILE A 90 -0.01 -11.00 -0.91
CA ILE A 90 0.97 -10.20 -1.64
C ILE A 90 1.12 -10.70 -3.08
N GLU A 91 1.20 -12.02 -3.28
CA GLU A 91 1.36 -12.62 -4.61
C GLU A 91 0.11 -12.42 -5.49
N ILE A 92 -1.09 -12.54 -4.91
CA ILE A 92 -2.36 -12.22 -5.61
C ILE A 92 -2.35 -10.77 -6.09
N ALA A 93 -2.01 -9.83 -5.21
CA ALA A 93 -1.93 -8.40 -5.57
C ALA A 93 -0.91 -8.17 -6.69
N LYS A 94 0.28 -8.74 -6.56
CA LYS A 94 1.38 -8.60 -7.53
C LYS A 94 0.97 -9.10 -8.92
N ARG A 95 0.37 -10.29 -9.01
CA ARG A 95 -0.11 -10.89 -10.27
C ARG A 95 -1.23 -10.09 -10.92
N ALA A 96 -2.08 -9.45 -10.12
CA ALA A 96 -3.15 -8.58 -10.60
C ALA A 96 -2.65 -7.18 -11.01
N GLY A 97 -1.34 -6.92 -10.91
CA GLY A 97 -0.77 -5.63 -11.24
C GLY A 97 -0.88 -4.59 -10.11
N TYR A 98 -1.39 -4.95 -8.93
CA TYR A 98 -1.43 -4.05 -7.78
C TYR A 98 -0.03 -3.88 -7.19
N THR A 99 0.15 -2.82 -6.41
CA THR A 99 1.29 -2.69 -5.48
C THR A 99 0.88 -3.17 -4.09
N SER A 100 1.86 -3.67 -3.32
CA SER A 100 1.67 -4.08 -1.93
C SER A 100 2.52 -3.18 -1.05
N VAL A 101 1.89 -2.47 -0.12
CA VAL A 101 2.58 -1.60 0.83
C VAL A 101 2.63 -2.32 2.17
N ILE A 102 3.82 -2.78 2.58
CA ILE A 102 3.98 -3.46 3.87
C ILE A 102 3.87 -2.43 5.01
N SER A 103 3.00 -2.66 5.98
CA SER A 103 2.66 -1.66 6.99
C SER A 103 2.87 -2.12 8.43
N HIS A 104 3.23 -1.15 9.27
CA HIS A 104 3.21 -1.27 10.73
C HIS A 104 1.79 -1.26 11.31
N ARG A 105 1.70 -1.42 12.64
CA ARG A 105 0.50 -1.13 13.46
C ARG A 105 0.67 0.06 14.41
N SER A 106 -0.44 0.63 14.86
CA SER A 106 -0.43 1.81 15.76
C SER A 106 0.29 1.53 17.07
N GLY A 107 0.11 0.34 17.66
CA GLY A 107 1.00 -0.24 18.66
C GLY A 107 2.04 -1.11 17.99
N GLU A 108 3.32 -0.72 18.05
CA GLU A 108 4.46 -1.47 17.51
C GLU A 108 5.45 -1.85 18.61
N THR A 109 6.33 -2.78 18.29
CA THR A 109 7.45 -3.22 19.12
C THR A 109 8.78 -2.95 18.42
N GLU A 110 9.90 -3.35 19.01
CA GLU A 110 11.22 -3.36 18.36
C GLU A 110 11.38 -4.45 17.30
N ASP A 111 10.41 -5.38 17.15
CA ASP A 111 10.40 -6.37 16.07
C ASP A 111 10.52 -5.67 14.72
N SER A 112 11.38 -6.15 13.83
CA SER A 112 11.61 -5.53 12.52
C SER A 112 11.25 -6.42 11.34
N THR A 113 10.50 -7.51 11.58
CA THR A 113 10.16 -8.54 10.59
C THR A 113 9.53 -7.95 9.31
N ILE A 114 8.79 -6.85 9.43
CA ILE A 114 8.16 -6.21 8.27
C ILE A 114 9.17 -5.56 7.30
N ALA A 115 10.38 -5.24 7.76
CA ALA A 115 11.48 -4.78 6.89
C ALA A 115 11.98 -5.93 6.01
N ASP A 116 12.31 -7.07 6.62
CA ASP A 116 12.73 -8.28 5.92
C ASP A 116 11.63 -8.79 4.97
N LEU A 117 10.36 -8.72 5.38
CA LEU A 117 9.24 -9.07 4.50
C LEU A 117 9.15 -8.17 3.27
N ALA A 118 9.31 -6.85 3.45
CA ALA A 118 9.24 -5.88 2.35
C ALA A 118 10.31 -6.15 1.28
N VAL A 119 11.53 -6.49 1.71
CA VAL A 119 12.62 -6.84 0.80
C VAL A 119 12.44 -8.25 0.24
N GLY A 120 12.13 -9.24 1.08
CA GLY A 120 11.96 -10.64 0.67
C GLY A 120 10.85 -10.85 -0.37
N CYS A 121 9.81 -10.01 -0.36
CA CYS A 121 8.76 -10.03 -1.39
C CYS A 121 9.02 -9.09 -2.58
N ASN A 122 10.08 -8.29 -2.53
CA ASN A 122 10.32 -7.17 -3.44
C ASN A 122 9.08 -6.26 -3.56
N ALA A 123 8.48 -5.92 -2.41
CA ALA A 123 7.25 -5.12 -2.35
C ALA A 123 7.47 -3.70 -2.91
N GLY A 124 8.68 -3.16 -2.76
CA GLY A 124 9.09 -1.84 -3.23
C GLY A 124 8.60 -0.68 -2.36
N GLN A 125 7.65 -0.91 -1.46
CA GLN A 125 7.07 0.12 -0.60
C GLN A 125 6.85 -0.41 0.82
N ILE A 126 7.14 0.44 1.80
CA ILE A 126 6.91 0.17 3.22
C ILE A 126 6.35 1.42 3.92
N LYS A 127 5.36 1.24 4.78
CA LYS A 127 4.77 2.27 5.64
C LYS A 127 5.09 1.94 7.09
N THR A 128 6.20 2.43 7.61
CA THR A 128 6.71 2.07 8.97
C THR A 128 6.75 3.22 9.98
N GLY A 129 6.08 4.34 9.68
CA GLY A 129 5.86 5.45 10.63
C GLY A 129 6.80 6.63 10.38
N SER A 130 6.94 7.51 11.38
CA SER A 130 7.83 8.67 11.30
C SER A 130 9.27 8.30 11.64
N LEU A 131 10.21 9.23 11.46
CA LEU A 131 11.62 9.12 11.85
C LEU A 131 11.83 9.32 13.36
N CYS A 132 10.86 8.91 14.18
CA CYS A 132 10.89 9.03 15.62
C CYS A 132 10.25 7.82 16.27
N ARG A 133 10.58 7.62 17.56
CA ARG A 133 10.24 6.45 18.38
C ARG A 133 10.95 5.18 17.93
N SER A 134 11.54 4.48 18.90
CA SER A 134 12.41 3.33 18.64
C SER A 134 11.68 2.19 17.93
N GLU A 135 10.38 2.00 18.19
CA GLU A 135 9.58 0.97 17.52
C GLU A 135 9.42 1.22 16.00
N ARG A 136 9.61 2.46 15.53
CA ARG A 136 9.59 2.82 14.10
C ARG A 136 10.99 2.76 13.51
N THR A 137 11.95 3.40 14.19
CA THR A 137 13.34 3.47 13.71
C THR A 137 14.01 2.10 13.69
N ALA A 138 13.58 1.13 14.51
CA ALA A 138 14.05 -0.25 14.42
C ALA A 138 13.88 -0.85 13.01
N LYS A 139 12.76 -0.58 12.32
CA LYS A 139 12.51 -1.08 10.97
C LYS A 139 13.37 -0.37 9.92
N TYR A 140 13.56 0.94 10.05
CA TYR A 140 14.48 1.68 9.19
C TYR A 140 15.92 1.19 9.34
N ASN A 141 16.38 0.99 10.58
CA ASN A 141 17.71 0.44 10.86
C ASN A 141 17.88 -0.96 10.26
N GLN A 142 16.83 -1.78 10.28
CA GLN A 142 16.88 -3.10 9.65
C GLN A 142 16.98 -2.99 8.12
N LEU A 143 16.24 -2.08 7.48
CA LEU A 143 16.40 -1.84 6.04
C LEU A 143 17.82 -1.38 5.66
N LEU A 144 18.45 -0.53 6.48
CA LEU A 144 19.84 -0.13 6.29
C LEU A 144 20.81 -1.33 6.37
N ARG A 145 20.60 -2.23 7.32
CA ARG A 145 21.41 -3.46 7.42
C ARG A 145 21.19 -4.40 6.24
N ILE A 146 19.95 -4.57 5.79
CA ILE A 146 19.63 -5.40 4.62
C ILE A 146 20.29 -4.82 3.36
N GLU A 147 20.24 -3.49 3.18
CA GLU A 147 20.91 -2.81 2.06
C GLU A 147 22.43 -2.98 2.13
N GLU A 148 23.03 -2.81 3.32
CA GLU A 148 24.47 -3.05 3.55
C GLU A 148 24.86 -4.51 3.26
N GLU A 149 24.05 -5.49 3.66
CA GLU A 149 24.29 -6.91 3.43
C GLU A 149 24.18 -7.31 1.94
N LEU A 150 23.21 -6.73 1.23
CA LEU A 150 23.03 -6.97 -0.21
C LEU A 150 24.14 -6.30 -1.05
N ASP A 151 24.77 -5.25 -0.55
CA ASP A 151 25.86 -4.51 -1.21
C ASP A 151 25.49 -4.20 -2.69
N ASN A 152 26.26 -4.69 -3.65
CA ASN A 152 26.04 -4.44 -5.08
C ASN A 152 24.76 -5.09 -5.65
N ALA A 153 24.09 -5.96 -4.89
CA ALA A 153 22.81 -6.55 -5.28
C ALA A 153 21.60 -5.70 -4.84
N ALA A 154 21.80 -4.67 -4.02
CA ALA A 154 20.72 -3.80 -3.56
C ALA A 154 20.18 -2.92 -4.70
N ILE A 155 18.85 -2.84 -4.84
CA ILE A 155 18.18 -2.00 -5.83
C ILE A 155 17.10 -1.15 -5.16
N PHE A 156 17.32 0.16 -5.11
CA PHE A 156 16.30 1.13 -4.75
C PHE A 156 15.60 1.67 -6.02
N ARG A 157 14.39 1.18 -6.28
CA ARG A 157 13.62 1.53 -7.50
C ARG A 157 13.02 2.94 -7.50
N GLY A 158 13.12 3.68 -6.40
CA GLY A 158 12.62 5.05 -6.30
C GLY A 158 11.18 5.19 -6.80
N LYS A 159 10.96 6.02 -7.82
CA LYS A 159 9.62 6.29 -8.37
C LYS A 159 9.06 5.17 -9.25
N GLU A 160 9.90 4.25 -9.73
CA GLU A 160 9.47 3.14 -10.61
C GLU A 160 8.61 2.09 -9.88
N VAL A 161 8.45 2.21 -8.56
CA VAL A 161 7.56 1.36 -7.76
C VAL A 161 6.09 1.71 -7.96
N PHE A 162 5.78 2.92 -8.44
CA PHE A 162 4.42 3.37 -8.68
C PHE A 162 3.98 2.99 -10.09
N LYS A 163 2.79 2.38 -10.21
CA LYS A 163 2.21 1.93 -11.48
C LYS A 163 1.15 2.92 -11.98
N VAL A 164 1.53 4.18 -12.08
CA VAL A 164 0.64 5.29 -12.48
C VAL A 164 1.29 6.10 -13.59
N SER A 165 0.49 6.77 -14.41
CA SER A 165 0.95 7.65 -15.48
C SER A 165 1.76 8.83 -14.92
N GLY A 166 2.84 9.17 -15.63
CA GLY A 166 3.73 10.30 -15.28
C GLY A 166 5.00 9.92 -14.53
N TYR A 167 5.19 8.64 -14.21
CA TYR A 167 6.41 8.08 -13.61
C TYR A 167 6.77 6.72 -14.20
#